data_AF-A0A1I1VW80-F1
#
_entry.id   AF-A0A1I1VW80-F1
#
_cell.length_a   1.000
_cell.length_b   1.000
_cell.length_c   1.000
_cell.angle_alpha   90.00
_cell.angle_beta   90.00
_cell.angle_gamma   90.00
#
_symmetry.space_group_name_H-M   'P 1'
#
loop_
_entity.id
_entity.type
_entity.pdbx_description
1 polymer ?
#
loop_
_entity_poly.entity_id
_entity_poly.type
_entity_poly.pdbx_seq_one_letter_code
_entity_poly.pdbx_strand_id
1 'polypeptide(L)'
;MLQLQDLAGVDLQYVPFDGAASSIQAFLGGNAEVIFGNSSDLIKHKDDMKILAIGSEETFKPLPDVPTFKELFYDMTAGIDRGVAVPPETNPETIKKLEKAFLDILDEEGVEDEMYEEGFELHLLWCI
;
A
#
# COMPACT_ATOMS: atom_id res chain seq x y z
N MET A 1 6.68 -9.16 7.98
CA MET A 1 7.22 -10.54 8.07
C MET A 1 7.17 -11.11 9.48
N LEU A 2 7.76 -10.48 10.51
CA LEU A 2 7.76 -11.03 11.88
C LEU A 2 6.35 -11.29 12.44
N GLN A 3 5.43 -10.33 12.33
CA GLN A 3 4.05 -10.50 12.79
C GLN A 3 3.32 -11.66 12.09
N LEU A 4 3.48 -11.79 10.76
CA LEU A 4 2.89 -12.91 10.01
C LEU A 4 3.44 -14.25 10.48
N GLN A 5 4.77 -14.34 10.72
CA GLN A 5 5.40 -15.56 11.20
C GLN A 5 4.84 -16.00 12.56
N ASP A 6 4.68 -15.06 13.48
CA ASP A 6 4.10 -15.31 14.81
C ASP A 6 2.64 -15.78 14.72
N LEU A 7 1.82 -15.07 13.93
CA LEU A 7 0.39 -15.37 13.79
C LEU A 7 0.12 -16.68 13.03
N ALA A 8 0.88 -16.98 11.98
CA ALA A 8 0.68 -18.14 11.12
C ALA A 8 1.53 -19.36 11.50
N GLY A 9 2.45 -19.22 12.46
CA GLY A 9 3.35 -20.31 12.87
C GLY A 9 4.28 -20.76 11.74
N VAL A 10 4.70 -19.83 10.88
CA VAL A 10 5.60 -20.08 9.76
C VAL A 10 6.98 -19.48 10.04
N ASP A 11 8.03 -20.07 9.47
CA ASP A 11 9.38 -19.53 9.50
C ASP A 11 9.78 -19.09 8.09
N LEU A 12 10.17 -17.82 7.95
CA LEU A 12 10.44 -17.14 6.69
C LEU A 12 11.78 -16.41 6.78
N GLN A 13 12.67 -16.70 5.83
CA GLN A 13 13.91 -15.94 5.68
C GLN A 13 13.61 -14.55 5.11
N TYR A 14 13.93 -13.50 5.86
CA TYR A 14 13.84 -12.13 5.35
C TYR A 14 15.03 -11.81 4.44
N VAL A 15 14.74 -11.42 3.20
CA VAL A 15 15.72 -10.95 2.22
C VAL A 15 15.49 -9.46 1.99
N PRO A 16 16.43 -8.58 2.38
CA PRO A 16 16.26 -7.15 2.20
C PRO A 16 16.50 -6.73 0.74
N PHE A 17 15.70 -5.77 0.27
CA PHE A 17 15.84 -5.13 -1.03
C PHE A 17 15.81 -3.61 -0.86
N ASP A 18 16.46 -2.88 -1.77
CA ASP A 18 16.54 -1.41 -1.74
C ASP A 18 15.19 -0.72 -2.03
N GLY A 19 14.17 -1.46 -2.46
CA GLY A 19 12.82 -0.93 -2.69
C GLY A 19 11.86 -1.94 -3.31
N ALA A 20 10.62 -1.49 -3.54
CA ALA A 20 9.56 -2.33 -4.10
C ALA A 20 9.92 -2.90 -5.47
N ALA A 21 10.48 -2.07 -6.37
CA ALA A 21 10.82 -2.48 -7.73
C ALA A 21 11.81 -3.66 -7.78
N SER A 22 12.88 -3.63 -6.96
CA SER A 22 13.85 -4.72 -6.92
C SER A 22 13.30 -5.98 -6.23
N SER A 23 12.46 -5.81 -5.20
CA SER A 23 11.74 -6.93 -4.56
C SER A 23 10.79 -7.65 -5.53
N ILE A 24 9.99 -6.90 -6.30
CA ILE A 24 9.07 -7.43 -7.31
C ILE A 24 9.83 -8.17 -8.42
N GLN A 25 10.91 -7.59 -8.94
CA GLN A 25 11.73 -8.24 -9.95
C GLN A 25 12.36 -9.54 -9.43
N ALA A 26 12.82 -9.55 -8.17
CA ALA A 26 13.35 -10.75 -7.54
C ALA A 26 12.28 -11.85 -7.43
N PHE A 27 11.05 -11.50 -7.02
CA PHE A 27 9.92 -12.42 -6.96
C PHE A 27 9.56 -12.99 -8.33
N LEU A 28 9.31 -12.11 -9.32
CA LEU A 28 8.94 -12.52 -10.68
C LEU A 28 10.05 -13.31 -11.37
N GLY A 29 11.31 -13.05 -11.03
CA GLY A 29 12.47 -13.79 -11.49
C GLY A 29 12.75 -15.10 -10.74
N GLY A 30 11.96 -15.44 -9.71
CA GLY A 30 12.11 -16.68 -8.92
C GLY A 30 13.25 -16.65 -7.89
N ASN A 31 13.82 -15.49 -7.59
CA ASN A 31 14.84 -15.31 -6.56
C ASN A 31 14.24 -15.08 -5.16
N ALA A 32 12.93 -14.84 -5.06
CA ALA A 32 12.16 -14.80 -3.83
C ALA A 32 10.83 -15.54 -4.03
N GLU A 33 10.42 -16.36 -3.06
CA GLU A 33 9.22 -17.19 -3.16
C GLU A 33 7.94 -16.47 -2.74
N VAL A 34 8.06 -15.46 -1.88
CA VAL A 34 6.96 -14.68 -1.30
C VAL A 34 7.42 -13.23 -1.13
N ILE A 35 6.53 -12.28 -1.37
CA ILE A 35 6.76 -10.87 -1.11
C ILE A 35 5.58 -10.25 -0.37
N PHE A 36 5.87 -9.17 0.36
CA PHE A 36 4.87 -8.15 0.70
C PHE A 36 5.02 -7.02 -0.34
N GLY A 37 3.98 -6.83 -1.16
CA GLY A 37 3.89 -5.71 -2.12
C GLY A 37 2.93 -4.63 -1.60
N ASN A 38 3.07 -3.40 -2.11
CA ASN A 38 2.02 -2.40 -1.90
C ASN A 38 0.78 -2.80 -2.70
N SER A 39 -0.41 -2.37 -2.27
CA SER A 39 -1.66 -2.61 -2.99
C SER A 39 -1.59 -2.25 -4.48
N SER A 40 -0.95 -1.14 -4.84
CA SER A 40 -0.74 -0.75 -6.24
C SER A 40 0.17 -1.70 -7.03
N ASP A 41 1.17 -2.30 -6.38
CA ASP A 41 2.00 -3.33 -6.99
C ASP A 41 1.18 -4.61 -7.23
N LEU A 42 0.31 -4.98 -6.27
CA LEU A 42 -0.58 -6.13 -6.39
C LEU A 42 -1.58 -5.97 -7.53
N ILE A 43 -2.17 -4.78 -7.69
CA ILE A 43 -3.06 -4.48 -8.82
C ILE A 43 -2.33 -4.59 -10.14
N LYS A 44 -1.16 -3.93 -10.23
CA LYS A 44 -0.36 -3.88 -11.45
C LYS A 44 0.11 -5.26 -11.92
N HIS A 45 0.43 -6.16 -10.99
CA HIS A 45 1.00 -7.48 -11.27
C HIS A 45 0.04 -8.64 -10.93
N LYS A 46 -1.27 -8.39 -10.83
CA LYS A 46 -2.27 -9.37 -10.41
C LYS A 46 -2.31 -10.65 -11.26
N ASP A 47 -1.94 -10.54 -12.54
CA ASP A 47 -1.91 -11.67 -13.47
C ASP A 47 -0.58 -12.44 -13.42
N ASP A 48 0.48 -11.80 -12.88
CA ASP A 48 1.83 -12.36 -12.78
C ASP A 48 2.09 -13.00 -11.41
N MET A 49 1.23 -12.74 -10.42
CA MET A 49 1.42 -13.14 -9.03
C MET A 49 0.17 -13.80 -8.47
N LYS A 50 0.36 -14.77 -7.56
CA LYS A 50 -0.74 -15.28 -6.74
C LYS A 50 -0.84 -14.46 -5.45
N ILE A 51 -1.86 -13.61 -5.38
CA ILE A 51 -2.14 -12.79 -4.20
C ILE A 51 -2.86 -13.66 -3.17
N LEU A 52 -2.31 -13.79 -1.97
CA LEU A 52 -2.84 -14.68 -0.92
C LEU A 52 -3.72 -13.97 0.11
N ALA A 53 -3.40 -12.73 0.42
CA ALA A 53 -4.15 -11.90 1.36
C ALA A 53 -3.83 -10.42 1.12
N ILE A 54 -4.75 -9.54 1.50
CA ILE A 54 -4.55 -8.09 1.54
C ILE A 54 -4.58 -7.56 2.98
N GLY A 55 -3.75 -6.55 3.25
CA GLY A 55 -3.57 -5.93 4.56
C GLY A 55 -4.61 -4.85 4.92
N SER A 56 -5.77 -4.85 4.27
CA SER A 56 -6.86 -3.90 4.54
C SER A 56 -7.75 -4.39 5.69
N GLU A 57 -8.46 -3.44 6.32
CA GLU A 57 -9.47 -3.75 7.35
C GLU A 57 -10.67 -4.50 6.75
N GLU A 58 -11.14 -4.05 5.60
CA GLU A 58 -12.27 -4.60 4.86
C GLU A 58 -11.82 -5.13 3.49
N THR A 59 -12.69 -5.90 2.81
CA THR A 59 -12.40 -6.42 1.46
C THR A 59 -12.04 -5.28 0.50
N PHE A 60 -10.90 -5.40 -0.17
CA PHE A 60 -10.42 -4.40 -1.11
C PHE A 60 -11.11 -4.59 -2.46
N LYS A 61 -12.02 -3.68 -2.85
CA LYS A 61 -12.90 -3.91 -4.03
C LYS A 61 -12.15 -4.19 -5.34
N PRO A 62 -10.98 -3.58 -5.62
CA PRO A 62 -10.21 -3.89 -6.83
C PRO A 62 -9.64 -5.32 -6.87
N LEU A 63 -9.60 -6.01 -5.72
CA LEU A 63 -9.22 -7.41 -5.55
C LEU A 63 -10.29 -8.19 -4.77
N PRO A 64 -11.52 -8.32 -5.29
CA PRO A 64 -12.68 -8.78 -4.51
C PRO A 64 -12.60 -10.27 -4.13
N ASP A 65 -11.78 -11.04 -4.84
CA ASP A 65 -11.56 -12.47 -4.58
C ASP A 65 -10.39 -12.73 -3.60
N VAL A 66 -9.65 -11.69 -3.22
CA VAL A 66 -8.52 -11.79 -2.29
C VAL A 66 -9.01 -11.50 -0.87
N PRO A 67 -8.87 -12.45 0.08
CA PRO A 67 -9.31 -12.22 1.43
C PRO A 67 -8.40 -11.23 2.17
N THR A 68 -8.93 -10.57 3.19
CA THR A 68 -8.10 -9.84 4.15
C THR A 68 -7.40 -10.80 5.10
N PHE A 69 -6.31 -10.36 5.75
CA PHE A 69 -5.71 -11.15 6.83
C PHE A 69 -6.71 -11.43 7.97
N LYS A 70 -7.61 -10.48 8.28
CA LYS A 70 -8.64 -10.64 9.32
C LYS A 70 -9.67 -11.70 8.97
N GLU A 71 -10.10 -11.76 7.70
CA GLU A 71 -11.00 -12.82 7.20
C GLU A 71 -10.35 -14.21 7.29
N LEU A 72 -9.02 -14.27 7.25
CA LEU A 72 -8.23 -15.48 7.49
C LEU A 72 -7.91 -15.74 8.97
N PHE A 73 -8.53 -14.99 9.89
CA PHE A 73 -8.34 -15.08 11.34
C PHE A 73 -6.94 -14.67 11.83
N TYR A 74 -6.20 -13.90 11.03
CA TYR A 74 -4.95 -13.25 11.45
C TYR A 74 -5.23 -11.81 11.82
N ASP A 75 -5.04 -11.45 13.09
CA ASP A 75 -5.22 -10.09 13.60
C ASP A 75 -4.05 -9.18 13.17
N MET A 76 -4.05 -8.83 11.89
CA MET A 76 -3.08 -7.92 11.30
C MET A 76 -3.68 -7.13 10.15
N THR A 77 -3.26 -5.87 10.06
CA THR A 77 -3.36 -5.05 8.85
C THR A 77 -1.95 -4.66 8.43
N ALA A 78 -1.79 -4.29 7.16
CA ALA A 78 -0.53 -3.86 6.59
C ALA A 78 -0.73 -2.61 5.73
N GLY A 79 -1.49 -1.64 6.26
CA GLY A 79 -1.70 -0.34 5.64
C GLY A 79 -0.41 0.48 5.60
N ILE A 80 -0.25 1.26 4.54
CA ILE A 80 0.89 2.17 4.34
C ILE A 80 0.35 3.52 3.94
N ASP A 81 0.51 4.50 4.82
CA ASP A 81 0.16 5.89 4.53
C ASP A 81 1.30 6.60 3.80
N ARG A 82 0.93 7.51 2.90
CA ARG A 82 1.86 8.41 2.21
C ARG A 82 1.41 9.83 2.43
N GLY A 83 2.38 10.74 2.52
CA GLY A 83 2.12 12.15 2.72
C GLY A 83 3.22 13.02 2.14
N VAL A 84 2.96 14.32 2.16
CA VAL A 84 3.89 15.36 1.70
C VAL A 84 4.41 16.09 2.92
N ALA A 85 5.72 16.29 2.98
CA ALA A 85 6.36 17.04 4.06
C ALA A 85 7.18 18.20 3.51
N VAL A 86 7.23 19.28 4.29
CA VAL A 86 8.02 20.48 3.99
C VAL A 86 9.04 20.73 5.10
N PRO A 87 10.15 21.45 4.82
CA PRO A 87 11.09 21.88 5.87
C PRO A 87 10.39 22.66 6.99
N PRO A 88 10.85 22.57 8.26
CA PRO A 88 10.21 23.24 9.40
C PRO A 88 10.00 24.75 9.26
N GLU A 89 10.91 25.44 8.55
CA GLU A 89 10.87 26.90 8.36
C GLU A 89 10.15 27.32 7.06
N THR A 90 9.37 26.42 6.47
CA THR A 90 8.60 26.73 5.26
C THR A 90 7.53 27.77 5.59
N ASN A 91 7.44 28.81 4.76
CA ASN A 91 6.48 29.89 4.96
C ASN A 91 5.04 29.33 5.03
N PRO A 92 4.22 29.71 6.04
CA PRO A 92 2.84 29.22 6.17
C PRO A 92 1.97 29.47 4.95
N GLU A 93 2.19 30.55 4.20
CA GLU A 93 1.46 30.83 2.97
C GLU A 93 1.86 29.88 1.82
N THR A 94 3.09 29.33 1.85
CA THR A 94 3.48 28.24 0.94
C THR A 94 2.79 26.94 1.33
N ILE A 95 2.72 26.64 2.63
CA ILE A 95 2.04 25.44 3.14
C ILE A 95 0.57 25.45 2.70
N LYS A 96 -0.16 26.54 2.97
CA LYS A 96 -1.57 26.69 2.55
C LYS A 96 -1.78 26.55 1.05
N LYS A 97 -0.82 27.03 0.24
CA LYS A 97 -0.90 26.88 -1.22
C LYS A 97 -0.74 25.43 -1.66
N LEU A 98 0.18 24.70 -1.04
CA LEU A 98 0.38 23.28 -1.31
C LEU A 98 -0.82 22.46 -0.86
N GLU A 99 -1.29 22.67 0.37
CA GLU A 99 -2.50 22.05 0.91
C GLU A 99 -3.70 22.27 -0.01
N LYS A 100 -3.97 23.53 -0.38
CA LYS A 100 -5.06 23.87 -1.32
C LYS A 100 -4.89 23.13 -2.65
N ALA A 101 -3.69 23.11 -3.22
CA ALA A 101 -3.45 22.44 -4.50
C ALA A 101 -3.70 20.93 -4.42
N PHE A 102 -3.30 20.27 -3.32
CA PHE A 102 -3.58 18.85 -3.13
C PHE A 102 -5.08 18.59 -2.97
N LEU A 103 -5.78 19.40 -2.16
CA LEU A 103 -7.23 19.27 -1.98
C LEU A 103 -8.00 19.54 -3.27
N ASP A 104 -7.61 20.57 -4.04
CA ASP A 104 -8.23 20.89 -5.32
C ASP A 104 -8.12 19.70 -6.30
N ILE A 105 -6.97 18.99 -6.34
CA ILE A 105 -6.77 17.79 -7.18
C ILE A 105 -7.65 16.63 -6.69
N LEU A 106 -7.74 16.43 -5.38
CA LEU A 106 -8.57 15.36 -4.81
C LEU A 106 -10.06 15.59 -5.04
N ASP A 107 -10.49 16.86 -5.16
CA ASP A 107 -11.86 17.24 -5.48
C ASP A 107 -12.19 17.13 -6.99
N GLU A 108 -11.20 16.87 -7.86
CA GLU A 108 -11.45 16.66 -9.29
C GLU A 108 -12.24 15.36 -9.52
N GLU A 109 -13.27 15.43 -10.37
CA GLU A 109 -14.17 14.31 -10.63
C GLU A 109 -13.39 13.10 -11.16
N GLY A 110 -13.52 11.96 -10.46
CA GLY A 110 -12.92 10.69 -10.85
C GLY A 110 -11.51 10.44 -10.30
N VAL A 111 -10.84 11.43 -9.70
CA VAL A 111 -9.48 11.23 -9.15
C VAL A 111 -9.48 10.22 -8.01
N GLU A 112 -10.43 10.31 -7.06
CA GLU A 112 -10.52 9.37 -5.95
C GLU A 112 -10.78 7.93 -6.44
N ASP A 113 -11.68 7.77 -7.41
CA ASP A 113 -12.00 6.47 -7.99
C ASP A 113 -10.80 5.89 -8.75
N GLU A 114 -10.11 6.69 -9.56
CA GLU A 114 -8.90 6.29 -10.28
C GLU A 114 -7.80 5.85 -9.31
N MET A 115 -7.54 6.66 -8.27
CA MET A 115 -6.58 6.31 -7.23
C MET A 115 -6.92 4.98 -6.56
N TYR A 116 -8.19 4.77 -6.24
CA TYR A 116 -8.65 3.54 -5.59
C TYR A 116 -8.48 2.31 -6.49
N GLU A 117 -8.88 2.41 -7.76
CA GLU A 117 -8.68 1.35 -8.76
C GLU A 117 -7.21 1.04 -9.01
N GLU A 118 -6.32 2.04 -8.90
CA GLU A 118 -4.87 1.86 -8.98
C GLU A 118 -4.23 1.28 -7.71
N GLY A 119 -5.01 1.08 -6.64
CA GLY A 119 -4.52 0.48 -5.40
C GLY A 119 -4.32 1.47 -4.25
N PHE A 120 -4.74 2.73 -4.35
CA PHE A 120 -4.54 3.74 -3.31
C PHE A 120 -5.84 4.07 -2.60
N GLU A 121 -5.91 3.81 -1.30
CA GLU A 121 -7.03 4.25 -0.47
C GLU A 121 -6.78 5.67 0.05
N LEU A 122 -7.75 6.57 -0.17
CA LEU A 122 -7.63 7.95 0.26
C LEU A 122 -7.94 8.07 1.75
N HIS A 123 -6.94 8.48 2.52
CA HIS A 123 -7.12 8.89 3.91
C HIS A 123 -6.56 10.29 4.11
N LEU A 124 -7.44 11.27 4.37
CA LEU A 124 -7.02 12.62 4.74
C LEU A 124 -6.54 12.64 6.20
N LEU A 125 -5.27 12.27 6.40
CA LEU A 125 -4.57 12.37 7.68
C LEU A 125 -3.73 13.64 7.69
N TRP A 126 -4.24 14.70 8.33
CA TRP A 126 -3.57 15.97 8.68
C TRP A 126 -2.50 16.47 7.69
N CYS A 127 -2.85 17.48 6.88
CA CYS A 127 -1.87 18.23 6.09
C CYS A 127 -0.87 18.95 7.01
N ILE A 128 0.43 18.80 6.71
CA ILE A 128 1.59 19.38 7.42
C ILE A 128 1.94 20.75 6.84
#